data_AF-A0A667ZBI9-F1
#
_entry.id   AF-A0A667ZBI9-F1
#
_cell.length_a   1.000
_cell.length_b   1.000
_cell.length_c   1.000
_cell.angle_alpha   90.00
_cell.angle_beta   90.00
_cell.angle_gamma   90.00
#
_symmetry.space_group_name_H-M   'P 1'
#
loop_
_entity.id
_entity.type
_entity.pdbx_description
1 polymer ?
#
loop_
_entity_poly.entity_id
_entity_poly.type
_entity_poly.pdbx_seq_one_letter_code
_entity_poly.pdbx_strand_id
1 'polypeptide(L)'
;EQIHISDIKANNSRKREEFFVFCQSLLQLAQLLVSGCLKSSISTIERRYGFSSQKSGLLASFNEVGNVGLIVFVSFLGSRVHRPRFIGGGALLASLASLLMALTHFISGPYEYTADSNSDHGLCQSERALTVLSSNQSCSQQESPAQRGVYPLLLLGQLLLGIGTVPIQPFGISYIDDYASKRNSPLYLGILLAVTTIGPAFGFIMGFVTLRFFVDIDKVSKDQIDLRQDDLRWVGAWWLGFLVASCFLFLTALPYLFFPKNMPKEVIKSHAPRPMNISVFLLVVLAQVCLAALVAGLATFMAKFIERQFDRTVSFANMMIGGVDIPLAVVGIVLGGALMRRLSLSVGGAGRLCCAAILLCMFSALPLLLLGCPTQAVAGVFPHRPDPQPCSAACHCPAKDFNPVCGSDGVEFQSPCHAGCVTMETDNNKFYCRCVWGGGGGFATPGTCGGGCSHLLLPFMVLSALTCLIASVSQTPSYMMILRTVPPEDKSFAVGVQYMLFRVLAFMPCPVLYGSAIDSSCILWGSKCGKKTSCLYYNMDQFRQRWVTHTHTHTHTHTHTHTHTHTHTCLCCRGCPAQFPAAEGPENP
;
A
#
# COMPACT_ATOMS: atom_id res chain seq x y z
N GLU A 1 -26.69 25.03 43.80
CA GLU A 1 -25.79 25.82 42.94
C GLU A 1 -24.46 25.13 42.63
N GLN A 2 -23.67 24.70 43.62
CA GLN A 2 -22.39 23.98 43.38
C GLN A 2 -22.53 22.69 42.57
N ILE A 3 -23.59 21.90 42.77
CA ILE A 3 -23.88 20.68 42.00
C ILE A 3 -24.21 21.03 40.53
N HIS A 4 -24.95 22.12 40.31
CA HIS A 4 -25.31 22.55 38.97
C HIS A 4 -24.09 23.11 38.20
N ILE A 5 -23.20 23.82 38.89
CA ILE A 5 -21.93 24.32 38.32
C ILE A 5 -20.98 23.14 38.03
N SER A 6 -20.93 22.10 38.88
CA SER A 6 -20.14 20.89 38.60
C SER A 6 -20.68 20.13 37.39
N ASP A 7 -21.99 20.02 37.24
CA ASP A 7 -22.61 19.35 36.08
C ASP A 7 -22.37 20.12 34.77
N ILE A 8 -22.44 21.45 34.80
CA ILE A 8 -22.11 22.30 33.65
C ILE A 8 -20.63 22.17 33.26
N LYS A 9 -19.72 22.14 34.23
CA LYS A 9 -18.27 21.94 33.99
C LYS A 9 -17.98 20.54 33.44
N ALA A 10 -18.63 19.50 33.97
CA ALA A 10 -18.49 18.14 33.48
C ALA A 10 -19.03 17.99 32.04
N ASN A 11 -20.18 18.59 31.74
CA ASN A 11 -20.75 18.59 30.39
C ASN A 11 -19.87 19.34 29.37
N ASN A 12 -19.29 20.48 29.76
CA ASN A 12 -18.36 21.23 28.91
C ASN A 12 -17.01 20.52 28.72
N SER A 13 -16.54 19.73 29.71
CA SER A 13 -15.36 18.87 29.55
C SER A 13 -15.63 17.77 28.52
N ARG A 14 -16.76 17.06 28.67
CA ARG A 14 -17.16 15.98 27.76
C ARG A 14 -17.29 16.46 26.30
N LYS A 15 -17.93 17.60 26.07
CA LYS A 15 -18.02 18.18 24.71
C LYS A 15 -16.66 18.49 24.10
N ARG A 16 -15.69 18.91 24.92
CA ARG A 16 -14.31 19.20 24.46
C ARG A 16 -13.54 17.92 24.13
N GLU A 17 -13.72 16.86 24.91
CA GLU A 17 -13.18 15.53 24.64
C GLU A 17 -13.74 14.98 23.33
N GLU A 18 -15.06 15.01 23.15
CA GLU A 18 -15.75 14.58 21.93
C GLU A 18 -15.26 15.36 20.70
N PHE A 19 -15.10 16.68 20.84
CA PHE A 19 -14.55 17.53 19.79
C PHE A 19 -13.10 17.19 19.46
N PHE A 20 -12.24 16.91 20.45
CA PHE A 20 -10.86 16.46 20.22
C PHE A 20 -10.84 15.12 19.47
N VAL A 21 -11.67 14.16 19.89
CA VAL A 21 -11.80 12.85 19.22
C VAL A 21 -12.23 13.03 17.77
N PHE A 22 -13.19 13.92 17.50
CA PHE A 22 -13.60 14.26 16.14
C PHE A 22 -12.45 14.85 15.30
N CYS A 23 -11.76 15.87 15.81
CA CYS A 23 -10.59 16.46 15.12
C CYS A 23 -9.49 15.42 14.86
N GLN A 24 -9.20 14.56 15.83
CA GLN A 24 -8.20 13.50 15.75
C GLN A 24 -8.57 12.40 14.78
N SER A 25 -9.87 12.13 14.63
CA SER A 25 -10.39 11.20 13.64
C SER A 25 -10.23 11.77 12.23
N LEU A 26 -10.62 13.03 12.01
CA LEU A 26 -10.45 13.71 10.73
C LEU A 26 -8.97 13.83 10.33
N LEU A 27 -8.09 14.16 11.28
CA LEU A 27 -6.66 14.29 11.02
C LEU A 27 -6.03 12.95 10.62
N GLN A 28 -6.39 11.85 11.29
CA GLN A 28 -5.91 10.51 10.88
C GLN A 28 -6.48 10.10 9.53
N LEU A 29 -7.74 10.41 9.26
CA LEU A 29 -8.34 10.18 7.95
C LEU A 29 -7.56 10.91 6.85
N ALA A 30 -7.25 12.19 7.06
CA ALA A 30 -6.46 13.00 6.13
C ALA A 30 -5.05 12.44 5.91
N GLN A 31 -4.37 12.07 6.99
CA GLN A 31 -3.01 11.51 6.95
C GLN A 31 -2.96 10.18 6.19
N LEU A 32 -3.93 9.30 6.39
CA LEU A 32 -3.99 8.00 5.74
C LEU A 32 -4.52 8.08 4.30
N LEU A 33 -5.30 9.11 3.99
CA LEU A 33 -5.69 9.45 2.64
C LEU A 33 -4.44 9.77 1.79
N VAL A 34 -3.48 10.56 2.30
CA VAL A 34 -2.19 10.81 1.61
C VAL A 34 -1.44 9.51 1.32
N SER A 35 -1.36 8.60 2.30
CA SER A 35 -0.72 7.28 2.12
C SER A 35 -1.44 6.43 1.07
N GLY A 36 -2.78 6.45 1.06
CA GLY A 36 -3.60 5.79 0.04
C GLY A 36 -3.44 6.39 -1.36
N CYS A 37 -3.27 7.72 -1.47
CA CYS A 37 -3.00 8.39 -2.75
C CYS A 37 -1.68 7.93 -3.38
N LEU A 38 -0.62 7.74 -2.58
CA LEU A 38 0.61 7.15 -3.09
C LEU A 38 0.38 5.72 -3.58
N LYS A 39 -0.16 4.84 -2.74
CA LYS A 39 -0.34 3.41 -3.06
C LYS A 39 -1.21 3.20 -4.31
N SER A 40 -2.30 3.95 -4.43
CA SER A 40 -3.18 3.90 -5.60
C SER A 40 -2.53 4.40 -6.90
N SER A 41 -1.46 5.20 -6.80
CA SER A 41 -0.77 5.82 -7.93
C SER A 41 0.58 5.18 -8.29
N ILE A 42 0.98 4.09 -7.61
CA ILE A 42 2.30 3.47 -7.83
C ILE A 42 2.52 3.07 -9.29
N SER A 43 1.56 2.38 -9.91
CA SER A 43 1.68 1.89 -11.29
C SER A 43 1.80 3.04 -12.31
N THR A 44 1.14 4.18 -12.07
CA THR A 44 1.23 5.35 -12.95
C THR A 44 2.52 6.13 -12.74
N ILE A 45 3.00 6.27 -11.50
CA ILE A 45 4.31 6.87 -11.19
C ILE A 45 5.45 6.03 -11.80
N GLU A 46 5.36 4.71 -11.72
CA GLU A 46 6.32 3.79 -12.34
C GLU A 46 6.40 3.98 -13.85
N ARG A 47 5.25 4.06 -14.54
CA ARG A 47 5.20 4.30 -15.99
C ARG A 47 5.70 5.69 -16.38
N ARG A 48 5.35 6.72 -15.60
CA ARG A 48 5.76 8.11 -15.83
C ARG A 48 7.28 8.26 -15.80
N TYR A 49 7.93 7.69 -14.78
CA TYR A 49 9.35 7.92 -14.50
C TYR A 49 10.24 6.70 -14.81
N GLY A 50 9.67 5.60 -15.29
CA GLY A 50 10.39 4.37 -15.60
C GLY A 50 10.95 3.69 -14.34
N PHE A 51 10.25 3.75 -13.21
CA PHE A 51 10.70 3.07 -11.99
C PHE A 51 10.45 1.57 -12.05
N SER A 52 11.36 0.80 -11.46
CA SER A 52 11.11 -0.61 -11.17
C SER A 52 10.20 -0.73 -9.95
N SER A 53 9.54 -1.87 -9.78
CA SER A 53 8.61 -2.08 -8.66
C SER A 53 9.35 -2.12 -7.31
N GLN A 54 10.62 -2.55 -7.30
CA GLN A 54 11.47 -2.44 -6.11
C GLN A 54 11.72 -0.97 -5.72
N LYS A 55 11.95 -0.07 -6.69
CA LYS A 55 12.14 1.36 -6.42
C LYS A 55 10.87 2.04 -5.92
N SER A 56 9.71 1.72 -6.50
CA SER A 56 8.42 2.25 -6.02
C SER A 56 8.06 1.68 -4.64
N GLY A 57 8.39 0.42 -4.37
CA GLY A 57 8.29 -0.19 -3.04
C GLY A 57 9.15 0.55 -2.02
N LEU A 58 10.40 0.88 -2.37
CA LEU A 58 11.29 1.68 -1.51
C LEU A 58 10.73 3.09 -1.26
N LEU A 59 10.15 3.71 -2.29
CA LEU A 59 9.46 4.99 -2.16
C LEU A 59 8.32 4.92 -1.14
N ALA A 60 7.47 3.89 -1.21
CA ALA A 60 6.38 3.70 -0.25
C ALA A 60 6.88 3.44 1.19
N SER A 61 8.01 2.74 1.34
CA SER A 61 8.62 2.45 2.64
C SER A 61 9.32 3.64 3.29
N PHE A 62 9.69 4.68 2.53
CA PHE A 62 10.50 5.80 3.05
C PHE A 62 9.77 6.66 4.09
N ASN A 63 8.43 6.67 4.05
CA ASN A 63 7.60 7.24 5.12
C ASN A 63 7.86 6.58 6.48
N GLU A 64 8.10 5.27 6.49
CA GLU A 64 8.35 4.55 7.73
C GLU A 64 9.75 4.85 8.27
N VAL A 65 10.73 5.02 7.37
CA VAL A 65 12.12 5.39 7.74
C VAL A 65 12.14 6.71 8.52
N GLY A 66 11.44 7.73 8.03
CA GLY A 66 11.34 9.02 8.73
C GLY A 66 10.68 8.91 10.11
N ASN A 67 9.82 7.92 10.28
CA ASN A 67 9.06 7.75 11.52
C ASN A 67 9.80 6.92 12.58
N VAL A 68 10.47 5.83 12.18
CA VAL A 68 11.17 4.90 13.09
C VAL A 68 12.19 5.63 13.97
N GLY A 69 12.93 6.57 13.40
CA GLY A 69 13.95 7.33 14.13
C GLY A 69 13.39 8.23 15.24
N LEU A 70 12.11 8.61 15.18
CA LEU A 70 11.52 9.63 16.07
C LEU A 70 10.41 9.09 16.98
N ILE A 71 9.76 7.97 16.63
CA ILE A 71 8.61 7.44 17.38
C ILE A 71 8.92 7.15 18.85
N VAL A 72 10.09 6.59 19.16
CA VAL A 72 10.49 6.30 20.54
C VAL A 72 10.71 7.59 21.33
N PHE A 73 11.42 8.55 20.75
CA PHE A 73 11.69 9.84 21.37
C PHE A 73 10.41 10.63 21.63
N VAL A 74 9.52 10.70 20.63
CA VAL A 74 8.23 11.38 20.75
C VAL A 74 7.37 10.68 21.82
N SER A 75 7.31 9.34 21.83
CA SER A 75 6.55 8.59 22.83
C SER A 75 7.07 8.83 24.25
N PHE A 76 8.40 8.91 24.44
CA PHE A 76 9.02 9.24 25.73
C PHE A 76 8.74 10.69 26.17
N LEU A 77 8.81 11.64 25.24
CA LEU A 77 8.61 13.07 25.53
C LEU A 77 7.13 13.45 25.75
N GLY A 78 6.19 12.55 25.45
CA GLY A 78 4.75 12.83 25.46
C GLY A 78 4.20 13.38 26.76
N SER A 79 4.72 12.97 27.92
CA SER A 79 4.27 13.48 29.23
C SER A 79 4.77 14.90 29.54
N ARG A 80 5.80 15.39 28.84
CA ARG A 80 6.50 16.65 29.13
C ARG A 80 6.12 17.79 28.19
N VAL A 81 5.62 17.47 27.00
CA VAL A 81 5.35 18.45 25.93
C VAL A 81 3.87 18.84 25.82
N HIS A 82 3.59 19.90 25.08
CA HIS A 82 2.24 20.31 24.73
C HIS A 82 1.70 19.44 23.57
N ARG A 83 1.22 18.23 23.87
CA ARG A 83 0.82 17.20 22.90
C ARG A 83 0.00 17.73 21.71
N PRO A 84 -1.10 18.51 21.88
CA PRO A 84 -1.86 19.02 20.74
C PRO A 84 -1.05 19.87 19.75
N ARG A 85 -0.13 20.72 20.24
CA ARG A 85 0.69 21.58 19.36
C ARG A 85 1.70 20.78 18.55
N PHE A 86 2.25 19.71 19.12
CA PHE A 86 3.13 18.79 18.38
C PHE A 86 2.35 18.02 17.31
N ILE A 87 1.10 17.61 17.60
CA ILE A 87 0.22 17.00 16.59
C ILE A 87 -0.03 17.99 15.44
N GLY A 88 -0.42 19.23 15.75
CA GLY A 88 -0.65 20.27 14.73
C GLY A 88 0.60 20.60 13.91
N GLY A 89 1.76 20.78 14.55
CA GLY A 89 3.03 21.04 13.86
C GLY A 89 3.47 19.89 12.95
N GLY A 90 3.31 18.64 13.43
CA GLY A 90 3.56 17.45 12.61
C GLY A 90 2.63 17.34 11.41
N ALA A 91 1.33 17.65 11.60
CA ALA A 91 0.34 17.66 10.53
C ALA A 91 0.63 18.73 9.45
N LEU A 92 1.08 19.93 9.86
CA LEU A 92 1.51 20.98 8.92
C LEU A 92 2.74 20.56 8.11
N LEU A 93 3.72 19.91 8.76
CA LEU A 93 4.89 19.35 8.07
C LEU A 93 4.48 18.26 7.07
N ALA A 94 3.54 17.40 7.46
CA ALA A 94 2.99 16.36 6.58
C ALA A 94 2.21 16.94 5.39
N SER A 95 1.50 18.06 5.58
CA SER A 95 0.83 18.80 4.49
C SER A 95 1.85 19.37 3.48
N LEU A 96 2.92 20.00 3.99
CA LEU A 96 4.02 20.49 3.16
C LEU A 96 4.71 19.35 2.40
N ALA A 97 4.91 18.20 3.05
CA ALA A 97 5.47 17.01 2.44
C ALA A 97 4.59 16.46 1.29
N SER A 98 3.27 16.45 1.47
CA SER A 98 2.32 16.07 0.40
C SER A 98 2.35 17.05 -0.79
N LEU A 99 2.50 18.36 -0.53
CA LEU A 99 2.69 19.34 -1.61
C LEU A 99 4.01 19.12 -2.35
N LEU A 100 5.07 18.78 -1.62
CA LEU A 100 6.37 18.47 -2.22
C LEU A 100 6.29 17.29 -3.19
N MET A 101 5.45 16.29 -2.89
CA MET A 101 5.19 15.19 -3.81
C MET A 101 4.46 15.66 -5.08
N ALA A 102 3.41 16.46 -4.94
CA ALA A 102 2.69 17.03 -6.08
C ALA A 102 3.61 17.93 -6.95
N LEU A 103 4.53 18.65 -6.31
CA LEU A 103 5.49 19.55 -6.96
C LEU A 103 6.35 18.83 -8.01
N THR A 104 6.63 17.53 -7.83
CA THR A 104 7.49 16.78 -8.76
C THR A 104 6.89 16.68 -10.17
N HIS A 105 5.57 16.73 -10.32
CA HIS A 105 4.90 16.79 -11.62
C HIS A 105 5.14 18.13 -12.34
N PHE A 106 5.04 19.25 -11.62
CA PHE A 106 5.21 20.59 -12.18
C PHE A 106 6.65 20.89 -12.59
N ILE A 107 7.62 20.26 -11.91
CA ILE A 107 9.04 20.32 -12.29
C ILE A 107 9.35 19.41 -13.50
N SER A 108 8.53 18.38 -13.72
CA SER A 108 8.72 17.44 -14.83
C SER A 108 8.20 18.02 -16.15
N GLY A 109 8.95 17.83 -17.24
CA GLY A 109 8.48 18.11 -18.61
C GLY A 109 7.25 17.28 -19.01
N PRO A 110 6.67 17.53 -20.20
CA PRO A 110 5.54 16.76 -20.72
C PRO A 110 5.83 15.25 -20.85
N TYR A 111 4.80 14.42 -20.76
CA TYR A 111 4.90 12.98 -20.99
C TYR A 111 5.24 12.73 -22.45
N GLU A 112 6.37 12.09 -22.70
CA GLU A 112 6.66 11.54 -24.02
C GLU A 112 6.22 10.08 -24.03
N TYR A 113 5.27 9.77 -24.91
CA TYR A 113 4.90 8.42 -25.29
C TYR A 113 5.06 8.29 -26.80
N THR A 114 5.28 7.06 -27.29
CA THR A 114 5.29 6.80 -28.73
C THR A 114 3.85 6.99 -29.23
N ALA A 115 3.55 8.16 -29.79
CA ALA A 115 2.26 8.49 -30.39
C ALA A 115 2.24 8.09 -31.87
N ASP A 116 1.08 7.72 -32.39
CA ASP A 116 0.83 7.49 -33.82
C ASP A 116 0.84 8.84 -34.58
N SER A 117 2.00 9.50 -34.59
CA SER A 117 2.19 10.80 -35.24
C SER A 117 2.55 10.55 -36.70
N ASN A 118 1.58 10.76 -37.58
CA ASN A 118 1.58 10.46 -39.02
C ASN A 118 1.67 8.97 -39.34
N SER A 119 0.64 8.51 -40.05
CA SER A 119 0.27 7.16 -40.49
C SER A 119 1.34 6.33 -41.23
N ASP A 120 2.61 6.73 -41.21
CA ASP A 120 3.72 6.08 -41.89
C ASP A 120 4.94 5.79 -41.01
N HIS A 121 5.17 6.50 -39.89
CA HIS A 121 6.42 6.36 -39.13
C HIS A 121 6.47 5.15 -38.20
N GLY A 122 5.33 4.56 -37.83
CA GLY A 122 5.25 3.36 -36.98
C GLY A 122 5.03 2.04 -37.74
N LEU A 123 4.84 2.10 -39.06
CA LEU A 123 4.55 0.96 -39.92
C LEU A 123 5.85 0.38 -40.52
N CYS A 124 5.80 -0.88 -40.93
CA CYS A 124 6.87 -1.54 -41.65
C CYS A 124 6.96 -1.00 -43.09
N GLN A 125 7.90 -0.09 -43.33
CA GLN A 125 8.23 0.38 -44.67
C GLN A 125 9.40 -0.42 -45.26
N SER A 126 9.18 -1.03 -46.43
CA SER A 126 10.20 -1.78 -47.16
C SER A 126 10.99 -0.85 -48.09
N GLU A 127 12.18 -0.45 -47.67
CA GLU A 127 13.35 -0.05 -48.47
C GLU A 127 13.16 0.80 -49.77
N ARG A 128 12.15 1.67 -49.85
CA ARG A 128 12.04 2.69 -50.91
C ARG A 128 11.60 4.05 -50.36
N ALA A 129 12.36 4.59 -49.40
CA ALA A 129 12.58 6.03 -49.16
C ALA A 129 13.24 6.29 -47.79
N LEU A 130 14.41 5.70 -47.52
CA LEU A 130 15.21 6.17 -46.39
C LEU A 130 16.67 6.29 -46.81
N THR A 131 16.95 7.32 -47.62
CA THR A 131 18.25 7.98 -47.56
C THR A 131 18.53 8.27 -46.10
N VAL A 132 19.55 7.58 -45.59
CA VAL A 132 20.21 7.70 -44.30
C VAL A 132 20.12 9.13 -43.75
N LEU A 133 19.04 9.45 -43.04
CA LEU A 133 19.19 10.09 -41.74
C LEU A 133 19.27 8.94 -40.76
N SER A 134 20.48 8.38 -40.66
CA SER A 134 20.98 7.99 -39.36
C SER A 134 20.83 9.22 -38.49
N SER A 135 19.68 9.32 -37.81
CA SER A 135 19.68 10.06 -36.57
C SER A 135 20.69 9.30 -35.72
N ASN A 136 21.90 9.85 -35.68
CA ASN A 136 22.63 10.05 -34.45
C ASN A 136 21.67 10.70 -33.44
N GLN A 137 20.58 10.02 -33.04
CA GLN A 137 20.11 10.03 -31.68
C GLN A 137 21.17 9.28 -30.87
N SER A 138 22.38 9.86 -30.85
CA SER A 138 23.03 10.11 -29.58
C SER A 138 21.93 10.45 -28.59
N CYS A 139 21.87 9.79 -27.44
CA CYS A 139 21.08 10.30 -26.33
C CYS A 139 21.68 11.63 -25.89
N SER A 140 21.40 12.67 -26.66
CA SER A 140 21.73 14.07 -26.43
C SER A 140 20.53 14.81 -25.84
N GLN A 141 19.41 14.12 -25.59
CA GLN A 141 18.65 14.41 -24.37
C GLN A 141 19.38 13.77 -23.19
N GLN A 142 20.41 14.46 -22.75
CA GLN A 142 20.86 14.39 -21.36
C GLN A 142 19.58 14.47 -20.51
N GLU A 143 19.19 13.38 -19.82
CA GLU A 143 18.09 13.38 -18.83
C GLU A 143 18.13 14.75 -18.17
N SER A 144 17.09 15.57 -18.37
CA SER A 144 17.11 16.92 -17.81
C SER A 144 17.46 16.78 -16.31
N PRO A 145 18.36 17.62 -15.75
CA PRO A 145 18.72 17.51 -14.33
C PRO A 145 17.47 17.52 -13.43
N ALA A 146 16.39 18.15 -13.89
CA ALA A 146 15.04 18.09 -13.34
C ALA A 146 14.47 16.66 -13.22
N GLN A 147 14.52 15.84 -14.28
CA GLN A 147 14.03 14.44 -14.26
C GLN A 147 14.87 13.53 -13.34
N ARG A 148 16.19 13.73 -13.29
CA ARG A 148 17.08 12.97 -12.36
C ARG A 148 16.84 13.36 -10.90
N GLY A 149 16.38 14.58 -10.65
CA GLY A 149 16.01 15.10 -9.32
C GLY A 149 14.63 14.65 -8.81
N VAL A 150 13.75 14.09 -9.65
CA VAL A 150 12.38 13.72 -9.23
C VAL A 150 12.37 12.62 -8.17
N TYR A 151 13.12 11.53 -8.40
CA TYR A 151 13.13 10.40 -7.46
C TYR A 151 13.61 10.80 -6.04
N PRO A 152 14.75 11.50 -5.86
CA PRO A 152 15.16 11.96 -4.53
C PRO A 152 14.18 12.97 -3.92
N LEU A 153 13.50 13.80 -4.73
CA LEU A 153 12.46 14.71 -4.24
C LEU A 153 11.22 13.97 -3.73
N LEU A 154 10.79 12.91 -4.42
CA LEU A 154 9.73 12.01 -3.96
C LEU A 154 10.11 11.31 -2.65
N LEU A 155 11.35 10.82 -2.55
CA LEU A 155 11.86 10.21 -1.31
C LEU A 155 11.92 11.22 -0.15
N LEU A 156 12.34 12.45 -0.42
CA LEU A 156 12.35 13.54 0.57
C LEU A 156 10.92 13.86 1.04
N GLY A 157 9.95 13.93 0.12
CA GLY A 157 8.55 14.08 0.46
C GLY A 157 8.05 12.96 1.38
N GLN A 158 8.34 11.70 1.05
CA GLN A 158 7.98 10.57 1.90
C GLN A 158 8.67 10.61 3.26
N LEU A 159 9.95 10.97 3.33
CA LEU A 159 10.69 11.12 4.58
C LEU A 159 10.06 12.19 5.49
N LEU A 160 9.76 13.36 4.95
CA LEU A 160 9.14 14.48 5.68
C LEU A 160 7.72 14.14 6.13
N LEU A 161 6.96 13.41 5.30
CA LEU A 161 5.66 12.86 5.68
C LEU A 161 5.82 11.90 6.86
N GLY A 162 6.83 11.03 6.82
CA GLY A 162 7.18 10.13 7.91
C GLY A 162 7.41 10.85 9.22
N ILE A 163 8.26 11.88 9.21
CA ILE A 163 8.60 12.72 10.37
C ILE A 163 7.37 13.46 10.89
N GLY A 164 6.58 14.10 10.01
CA GLY A 164 5.41 14.88 10.39
C GLY A 164 4.30 14.04 11.01
N THR A 165 4.19 12.77 10.62
CA THR A 165 3.13 11.87 11.11
C THR A 165 3.47 11.17 12.43
N VAL A 166 4.73 11.21 12.90
CA VAL A 166 5.18 10.60 14.17
C VAL A 166 4.29 10.97 15.37
N PRO A 167 4.04 12.26 15.68
CA PRO A 167 3.30 12.62 16.90
C PRO A 167 1.80 12.37 16.79
N ILE A 168 1.23 12.25 15.60
CA ILE A 168 -0.22 12.27 15.38
C ILE A 168 -0.91 11.16 16.17
N GLN A 169 -0.50 9.91 15.96
CA GLN A 169 -1.19 8.75 16.51
C GLN A 169 -0.85 8.47 17.99
N PRO A 170 0.43 8.43 18.42
CA PRO A 170 0.76 8.18 19.83
C PRO A 170 0.26 9.28 20.78
N PHE A 171 0.38 10.55 20.39
CA PHE A 171 -0.14 11.65 21.22
C PHE A 171 -1.66 11.74 21.16
N GLY A 172 -2.28 11.46 20.02
CA GLY A 172 -3.75 11.41 19.93
C GLY A 172 -4.35 10.37 20.86
N ILE A 173 -3.85 9.13 20.79
CA ILE A 173 -4.33 8.00 21.62
C ILE A 173 -4.09 8.28 23.11
N SER A 174 -2.86 8.67 23.48
CA SER A 174 -2.53 8.94 24.89
C SER A 174 -3.27 10.16 25.45
N TYR A 175 -3.52 11.20 24.65
CA TYR A 175 -4.30 12.35 25.08
C TYR A 175 -5.77 11.96 25.31
N ILE A 176 -6.37 11.13 24.44
CA ILE A 176 -7.74 10.65 24.65
C ILE A 176 -7.82 9.77 25.90
N ASP A 177 -6.90 8.81 26.09
CA ASP A 177 -6.93 7.89 27.25
C ASP A 177 -6.68 8.60 28.58
N ASP A 178 -5.82 9.63 28.61
CA ASP A 178 -5.49 10.38 29.84
C ASP A 178 -6.66 11.24 30.36
N TYR A 179 -7.57 11.65 29.47
CA TYR A 179 -8.65 12.60 29.81
C TYR A 179 -10.05 12.00 29.70
N ALA A 180 -10.28 10.95 28.89
CA ALA A 180 -11.58 10.31 28.79
C ALA A 180 -11.87 9.38 29.98
N SER A 181 -13.15 9.25 30.35
CA SER A 181 -13.56 8.32 31.41
C SER A 181 -13.23 6.86 31.04
N LYS A 182 -12.90 6.01 32.03
CA LYS A 182 -12.57 4.58 31.81
C LYS A 182 -13.67 3.79 31.06
N ARG A 183 -14.92 4.26 31.12
CA ARG A 183 -16.06 3.67 30.43
C ARG A 183 -16.13 4.09 28.95
N ASN A 184 -15.69 5.31 28.63
CA ASN A 184 -15.79 5.90 27.29
C ASN A 184 -14.48 5.81 26.49
N SER A 185 -13.31 5.76 27.15
CA SER A 185 -11.99 5.64 26.48
C SER A 185 -11.96 4.48 25.46
N PRO A 186 -12.39 3.23 25.80
CA PRO A 186 -12.39 2.14 24.83
C PRO A 186 -13.28 2.40 23.60
N LEU A 187 -14.39 3.14 23.77
CA LEU A 187 -15.29 3.51 22.66
C LEU A 187 -14.61 4.53 21.74
N TYR A 188 -14.02 5.60 22.31
CA TYR A 188 -13.31 6.62 21.53
C TYR A 188 -12.10 6.04 20.79
N LEU A 189 -11.33 5.16 21.43
CA LEU A 189 -10.22 4.46 20.79
C LEU A 189 -10.70 3.50 19.69
N GLY A 190 -11.84 2.82 19.88
CA GLY A 190 -12.45 1.99 18.85
C GLY A 190 -12.90 2.80 17.63
N ILE A 191 -13.53 3.96 17.83
CA ILE A 191 -13.89 4.89 16.74
C ILE A 191 -12.64 5.33 16.00
N LEU A 192 -11.59 5.70 16.73
CA LEU A 192 -10.33 6.14 16.15
C LEU A 192 -9.71 5.08 15.24
N LEU A 193 -9.63 3.84 15.71
CA LEU A 193 -9.11 2.70 14.93
C LEU A 193 -9.97 2.40 13.70
N ALA A 194 -11.30 2.52 13.80
CA ALA A 194 -12.20 2.33 12.66
C ALA A 194 -12.00 3.42 11.59
N VAL A 195 -11.89 4.68 12.00
CA VAL A 195 -11.62 5.81 11.08
C VAL A 195 -10.26 5.67 10.40
N THR A 196 -9.26 5.18 11.11
CA THR A 196 -7.94 4.86 10.55
C THR A 196 -8.04 3.86 9.39
N THR A 197 -8.90 2.84 9.47
CA THR A 197 -9.07 1.89 8.36
C THR A 197 -9.83 2.49 7.17
N ILE A 198 -10.71 3.47 7.42
CA ILE A 198 -11.49 4.14 6.36
C ILE A 198 -10.63 5.10 5.51
N GLY A 199 -9.61 5.74 6.11
CA GLY A 199 -8.75 6.71 5.41
C GLY A 199 -8.13 6.18 4.10
N PRO A 200 -7.48 5.00 4.09
CA PRO A 200 -6.97 4.39 2.86
C PRO A 200 -8.06 4.14 1.81
N ALA A 201 -9.29 3.82 2.20
CA ALA A 201 -10.41 3.63 1.27
C ALA A 201 -10.66 4.90 0.46
N PHE A 202 -10.73 6.05 1.14
CA PHE A 202 -10.84 7.35 0.48
C PHE A 202 -9.62 7.66 -0.40
N GLY A 203 -8.41 7.26 0.00
CA GLY A 203 -7.21 7.40 -0.83
C GLY A 203 -7.29 6.61 -2.14
N PHE A 204 -7.75 5.35 -2.09
CA PHE A 204 -7.97 4.54 -3.30
C PHE A 204 -9.13 5.06 -4.16
N ILE A 205 -10.25 5.48 -3.56
CA ILE A 205 -11.37 6.09 -4.29
C ILE A 205 -10.95 7.41 -4.95
N MET A 206 -10.15 8.23 -4.26
CA MET A 206 -9.55 9.43 -4.83
C MET A 206 -8.68 9.07 -6.04
N GLY A 207 -7.82 8.05 -5.91
CA GLY A 207 -7.03 7.52 -7.02
C GLY A 207 -7.88 7.02 -8.19
N PHE A 208 -9.02 6.40 -7.94
CA PHE A 208 -9.99 6.05 -8.99
C PHE A 208 -10.43 7.28 -9.79
N VAL A 209 -10.77 8.38 -9.12
CA VAL A 209 -11.21 9.63 -9.78
C VAL A 209 -10.05 10.30 -10.51
N THR A 210 -8.92 10.51 -9.84
CA THR A 210 -7.82 11.32 -10.38
C THR A 210 -7.09 10.62 -11.53
N LEU A 211 -6.96 9.29 -11.49
CA LEU A 211 -6.23 8.54 -12.53
C LEU A 211 -7.03 8.33 -13.83
N ARG A 212 -8.31 8.74 -13.88
CA ARG A 212 -9.09 8.84 -15.12
C ARG A 212 -8.71 10.02 -16.00
N PHE A 213 -8.08 11.04 -15.41
CA PHE A 213 -7.56 12.17 -16.16
C PHE A 213 -6.13 11.89 -16.58
N PHE A 214 -5.76 12.30 -17.80
CA PHE A 214 -4.41 12.16 -18.31
C PHE A 214 -3.43 13.02 -17.49
N VAL A 215 -2.22 12.53 -17.29
CA VAL A 215 -1.23 13.14 -16.37
C VAL A 215 -0.91 14.60 -16.66
N ASP A 216 -0.80 14.99 -17.93
CA ASP A 216 -0.47 16.36 -18.36
C ASP A 216 -1.72 17.12 -18.85
N ILE A 217 -2.87 16.91 -18.18
CA ILE A 217 -4.09 17.70 -18.41
C ILE A 217 -3.87 19.22 -18.24
N ASP A 218 -2.82 19.61 -17.51
CA ASP A 218 -2.39 21.00 -17.31
C ASP A 218 -1.51 21.55 -18.43
N LYS A 219 -0.96 20.71 -19.32
CA LYS A 219 0.02 21.11 -20.34
C LYS A 219 -0.45 20.85 -21.77
N VAL A 220 -1.36 19.90 -21.99
CA VAL A 220 -1.75 19.41 -23.33
C VAL A 220 -3.28 19.46 -23.48
N SER A 221 -3.77 19.91 -24.64
CA SER A 221 -5.20 19.93 -24.97
C SER A 221 -5.75 18.53 -25.25
N LYS A 222 -7.02 18.27 -24.92
CA LYS A 222 -7.67 16.95 -25.12
C LYS A 222 -7.57 16.42 -26.55
N ASP A 223 -7.63 17.31 -27.55
CA ASP A 223 -7.63 16.93 -28.96
C ASP A 223 -6.26 16.40 -29.45
N GLN A 224 -5.21 16.55 -28.64
CA GLN A 224 -3.86 16.05 -28.92
C GLN A 224 -3.56 14.71 -28.21
N ILE A 225 -4.51 14.17 -27.46
CA ILE A 225 -4.33 12.93 -26.68
C ILE A 225 -4.97 11.77 -27.43
N ASP A 226 -4.16 11.03 -28.18
CA ASP A 226 -4.60 9.83 -28.91
C ASP A 226 -4.38 8.55 -28.07
N LEU A 227 -4.82 8.58 -26.81
CA LEU A 227 -4.70 7.45 -25.89
C LEU A 227 -6.03 7.20 -25.18
N ARG A 228 -6.42 5.93 -25.15
CA ARG A 228 -7.55 5.46 -24.33
C ARG A 228 -7.06 5.06 -22.93
N GLN A 229 -7.98 5.02 -21.96
CA GLN A 229 -7.65 4.74 -20.55
C GLN A 229 -7.18 3.29 -20.27
N ASP A 230 -7.51 2.37 -21.18
CA ASP A 230 -7.12 0.97 -21.21
C ASP A 230 -5.75 0.72 -21.83
N ASP A 231 -5.17 1.73 -22.49
CA ASP A 231 -3.83 1.61 -23.08
C ASP A 231 -2.74 1.47 -22.00
N LEU A 232 -1.79 0.55 -22.19
CA LEU A 232 -0.66 0.34 -21.28
C LEU A 232 0.22 1.59 -21.11
N ARG A 233 0.22 2.49 -22.12
CA ARG A 233 0.93 3.78 -22.10
C ARG A 233 0.19 4.86 -21.32
N TRP A 234 -1.06 4.64 -20.91
CA TRP A 234 -1.82 5.64 -20.15
C TRP A 234 -1.17 5.93 -18.78
N VAL A 235 -0.98 7.21 -18.47
CA VAL A 235 -0.55 7.69 -17.15
C VAL A 235 -1.60 8.65 -16.62
N GLY A 236 -2.19 8.31 -15.47
CA GLY A 236 -3.21 9.12 -14.80
C GLY A 236 -2.64 10.28 -13.99
N ALA A 237 -3.45 11.32 -13.76
CA ALA A 237 -3.11 12.54 -13.01
C ALA A 237 -2.98 12.32 -11.49
N TRP A 238 -1.96 11.57 -11.08
CA TRP A 238 -1.69 11.20 -9.70
C TRP A 238 -1.43 12.40 -8.77
N TRP A 239 -0.85 13.49 -9.29
CA TRP A 239 -0.51 14.69 -8.51
C TRP A 239 -1.74 15.41 -7.94
N LEU A 240 -2.90 15.30 -8.61
CA LEU A 240 -4.14 15.94 -8.18
C LEU A 240 -4.62 15.41 -6.83
N GLY A 241 -4.45 14.10 -6.60
CA GLY A 241 -4.79 13.48 -5.31
C GLY A 241 -3.99 14.06 -4.15
N PHE A 242 -2.70 14.32 -4.35
CA PHE A 242 -1.82 14.90 -3.33
C PHE A 242 -2.14 16.36 -3.00
N LEU A 243 -2.64 17.14 -3.97
CA LEU A 243 -3.10 18.52 -3.72
C LEU A 243 -4.36 18.55 -2.85
N VAL A 244 -5.35 17.72 -3.21
CA VAL A 244 -6.60 17.61 -2.44
C VAL A 244 -6.32 17.09 -1.03
N ALA A 245 -5.49 16.04 -0.92
CA ALA A 245 -5.08 15.47 0.35
C ALA A 245 -4.33 16.48 1.23
N SER A 246 -3.44 17.28 0.64
CA SER A 246 -2.69 18.28 1.41
C SER A 246 -3.58 19.40 1.93
N CYS A 247 -4.53 19.89 1.12
CA CYS A 247 -5.50 20.89 1.56
C CYS A 247 -6.32 20.36 2.74
N PHE A 248 -6.82 19.13 2.65
CA PHE A 248 -7.58 18.51 3.73
C PHE A 248 -6.73 18.30 5.00
N LEU A 249 -5.46 17.91 4.84
CA LEU A 249 -4.54 17.76 5.97
C LEU A 249 -4.19 19.10 6.65
N PHE A 250 -4.02 20.16 5.86
CA PHE A 250 -3.83 21.52 6.37
C PHE A 250 -5.03 21.98 7.19
N LEU A 251 -6.24 21.83 6.67
CA LEU A 251 -7.48 22.24 7.34
C LEU A 251 -7.68 21.48 8.66
N THR A 252 -7.39 20.18 8.68
CA THR A 252 -7.51 19.34 9.89
C THR A 252 -6.41 19.61 10.92
N ALA A 253 -5.30 20.25 10.54
CA ALA A 253 -4.23 20.67 11.46
C ALA A 253 -4.58 21.94 12.26
N LEU A 254 -5.38 22.86 11.70
CA LEU A 254 -5.67 24.16 12.32
C LEU A 254 -6.30 24.09 13.74
N PRO A 255 -7.27 23.20 14.02
CA PRO A 255 -7.86 23.10 15.37
C PRO A 255 -6.84 22.83 16.48
N TYR A 256 -5.74 22.14 16.18
CA TYR A 256 -4.68 21.79 17.13
C TYR A 256 -3.89 22.98 17.68
N LEU A 257 -3.94 24.12 16.98
CA LEU A 257 -3.36 25.36 17.47
C LEU A 257 -4.12 25.92 18.69
N PHE A 258 -5.40 25.56 18.84
CA PHE A 258 -6.30 26.12 19.85
C PHE A 258 -6.57 25.16 21.04
N PHE A 259 -6.21 23.89 20.95
CA PHE A 259 -6.42 22.94 22.04
C PHE A 259 -5.50 23.24 23.25
N PRO A 260 -6.00 23.14 24.49
CA PRO A 260 -5.20 23.40 25.70
C PRO A 260 -4.20 22.28 25.99
N LYS A 261 -3.14 22.60 26.75
CA LYS A 261 -2.12 21.62 27.18
C LYS A 261 -2.74 20.46 27.97
N ASN A 262 -3.63 20.79 28.90
CA ASN A 262 -4.31 19.84 29.77
C ASN A 262 -5.83 20.08 29.73
N MET A 263 -6.62 19.01 29.68
CA MET A 263 -8.07 19.08 29.89
C MET A 263 -8.40 18.87 31.38
N PRO A 264 -9.57 19.33 31.87
CA PRO A 264 -10.01 19.07 33.24
C PRO A 264 -10.09 17.55 33.46
N LYS A 265 -9.43 17.04 34.50
CA LYS A 265 -9.44 15.60 34.81
C LYS A 265 -10.68 15.26 35.63
N GLU A 266 -11.42 14.21 35.25
CA GLU A 266 -12.28 13.53 36.21
C GLU A 266 -11.40 12.82 37.26
N VAL A 267 -11.77 12.89 38.55
CA VAL A 267 -10.95 12.36 39.65
C VAL A 267 -10.88 10.83 39.55
N ILE A 268 -9.70 10.30 39.22
CA ILE A 268 -9.45 8.86 39.04
C ILE A 268 -8.99 8.25 40.38
N LYS A 269 -9.71 7.25 40.90
CA LYS A 269 -9.16 6.31 41.88
C LYS A 269 -8.30 5.28 41.13
N SER A 270 -6.99 5.26 41.39
CA SER A 270 -6.06 4.25 40.86
C SER A 270 -6.28 2.91 41.56
N HIS A 271 -6.26 1.82 40.79
CA HIS A 271 -6.10 0.46 41.32
C HIS A 271 -4.63 0.06 41.20
N ALA A 272 -4.21 -0.88 42.06
CA ALA A 272 -2.84 -1.37 42.13
C ALA A 272 -2.26 -1.79 40.77
N PRO A 273 -0.96 -1.53 40.53
CA PRO A 273 -0.28 -1.90 39.29
C PRO A 273 -0.26 -3.42 39.13
N ARG A 274 -0.56 -3.89 37.91
CA ARG A 274 -0.37 -5.29 37.51
C ARG A 274 0.96 -5.39 36.75
N PRO A 275 1.81 -6.39 37.01
CA PRO A 275 3.06 -6.55 36.28
C PRO A 275 2.76 -6.79 34.79
N MET A 276 3.53 -6.14 33.92
CA MET A 276 3.45 -6.33 32.47
C MET A 276 3.84 -7.77 32.11
N ASN A 277 2.93 -8.51 31.48
CA ASN A 277 3.27 -9.84 30.95
C ASN A 277 3.94 -9.69 29.58
N ILE A 278 5.25 -9.44 29.60
CA ILE A 278 6.05 -9.14 28.41
C ILE A 278 6.04 -10.26 27.37
N SER A 279 5.96 -11.52 27.80
CA SER A 279 5.92 -12.69 26.89
C SER A 279 4.64 -12.70 26.05
N VAL A 280 3.49 -12.45 26.67
CA VAL A 280 2.21 -12.36 25.94
C VAL A 280 2.18 -11.14 25.03
N PHE A 281 2.70 -10.00 25.50
CA PHE A 281 2.82 -8.79 24.68
C PHE A 281 3.64 -9.05 23.40
N LEU A 282 4.85 -9.58 23.52
CA LEU A 282 5.73 -9.83 22.38
C LEU A 282 5.13 -10.82 21.38
N LEU A 283 4.50 -11.91 21.85
CA LEU A 283 3.84 -12.89 20.97
C LEU A 283 2.70 -12.26 20.16
N VAL A 284 1.84 -11.47 20.81
CA VAL A 284 0.71 -10.79 20.13
C VAL A 284 1.23 -9.75 19.15
N VAL A 285 2.26 -8.99 19.51
CA VAL A 285 2.87 -8.00 18.61
C VAL A 285 3.50 -8.68 17.41
N LEU A 286 4.24 -9.78 17.58
CA LEU A 286 4.84 -10.52 16.46
C LEU A 286 3.78 -11.11 15.53
N ALA A 287 2.69 -11.68 16.06
CA ALA A 287 1.58 -12.16 15.24
C ALA A 287 0.93 -11.02 14.43
N GLN A 288 0.75 -9.86 15.05
CA GLN A 288 0.25 -8.67 14.35
C GLN A 288 1.25 -8.10 13.34
N VAL A 289 2.56 -8.20 13.59
CA VAL A 289 3.59 -7.84 12.60
C VAL A 289 3.44 -8.70 11.35
N CYS A 290 3.25 -10.02 11.49
CA CYS A 290 3.04 -10.90 10.34
C CYS A 290 1.78 -10.52 9.55
N LEU A 291 0.67 -10.22 10.24
CA LEU A 291 -0.55 -9.75 9.59
C LEU A 291 -0.36 -8.39 8.92
N ALA A 292 0.34 -7.46 9.57
CA ALA A 292 0.63 -6.14 9.01
C ALA A 292 1.56 -6.23 7.79
N ALA A 293 2.55 -7.14 7.82
CA ALA A 293 3.46 -7.41 6.70
C ALA A 293 2.70 -7.87 5.46
N LEU A 294 1.76 -8.79 5.66
CA LEU A 294 0.85 -9.28 4.62
C LEU A 294 0.04 -8.13 4.00
N VAL A 295 -0.65 -7.36 4.85
CA VAL A 295 -1.49 -6.24 4.40
C VAL A 295 -0.66 -5.16 3.72
N ALA A 296 0.54 -4.86 4.20
CA ALA A 296 1.44 -3.86 3.64
C ALA A 296 1.87 -4.18 2.22
N GLY A 297 2.36 -5.41 1.99
CA GLY A 297 2.82 -5.87 0.68
C GLY A 297 1.66 -5.94 -0.32
N LEU A 298 0.54 -6.54 0.09
CA LEU A 298 -0.66 -6.64 -0.75
C LEU A 298 -1.21 -5.26 -1.09
N ALA A 299 -1.50 -4.40 -0.12
CA ALA A 299 -2.10 -3.10 -0.36
C ALA A 299 -1.24 -2.19 -1.27
N THR A 300 0.09 -2.32 -1.23
CA THR A 300 0.98 -1.49 -2.04
C THR A 300 0.92 -1.84 -3.53
N PHE A 301 0.80 -3.12 -3.88
CA PHE A 301 0.84 -3.57 -5.28
C PHE A 301 -0.46 -4.23 -5.76
N MET A 302 -1.52 -4.28 -4.96
CA MET A 302 -2.81 -4.87 -5.33
C MET A 302 -3.38 -4.22 -6.61
N ALA A 303 -3.31 -2.90 -6.72
CA ALA A 303 -3.81 -2.21 -7.91
C ALA A 303 -3.05 -2.63 -9.19
N LYS A 304 -1.72 -2.74 -9.08
CA LYS A 304 -0.85 -3.24 -10.16
C LYS A 304 -1.11 -4.71 -10.46
N PHE A 305 -1.38 -5.52 -9.44
CA PHE A 305 -1.73 -6.93 -9.60
C PHE A 305 -3.02 -7.07 -10.40
N ILE A 306 -4.11 -6.38 -10.00
CA ILE A 306 -5.39 -6.43 -10.71
C ILE A 306 -5.25 -5.91 -12.13
N GLU A 307 -4.50 -4.81 -12.31
CA GLU A 307 -4.22 -4.24 -13.63
C GLU A 307 -3.58 -5.26 -14.57
N ARG A 308 -2.49 -5.91 -14.14
CA ARG A 308 -1.70 -6.80 -14.99
C ARG A 308 -2.30 -8.19 -15.12
N GLN A 309 -2.93 -8.71 -14.08
CA GLN A 309 -3.45 -10.07 -14.05
C GLN A 309 -4.78 -10.21 -14.78
N PHE A 310 -5.62 -9.18 -14.77
CA PHE A 310 -6.97 -9.20 -15.33
C PHE A 310 -7.20 -8.16 -16.44
N ASP A 311 -6.14 -7.50 -16.90
CA ASP A 311 -6.17 -6.50 -17.98
C ASP A 311 -7.23 -5.41 -17.72
N ARG A 312 -7.19 -4.84 -16.51
CA ARG A 312 -8.10 -3.78 -16.06
C ARG A 312 -7.35 -2.48 -15.85
N THR A 313 -8.05 -1.37 -16.02
CA THR A 313 -7.45 -0.05 -15.78
C THR A 313 -7.07 0.12 -14.30
N VAL A 314 -6.03 0.91 -14.02
CA VAL A 314 -5.62 1.23 -12.63
C VAL A 314 -6.76 1.88 -11.85
N SER A 315 -7.53 2.76 -12.51
CA SER A 315 -8.71 3.39 -11.91
C SER A 315 -9.72 2.34 -11.44
N PHE A 316 -10.06 1.37 -12.30
CA PHE A 316 -10.97 0.28 -11.93
C PHE A 316 -10.44 -0.56 -10.76
N ALA A 317 -9.15 -0.92 -10.79
CA ALA A 317 -8.51 -1.66 -9.69
C ALA A 317 -8.60 -0.90 -8.36
N ASN A 318 -8.35 0.41 -8.37
CA ASN A 318 -8.47 1.27 -7.20
C ASN A 318 -9.91 1.36 -6.67
N MET A 319 -10.91 1.39 -7.55
CA MET A 319 -12.32 1.33 -7.14
C MET A 319 -12.65 0.02 -6.43
N MET A 320 -12.14 -1.12 -6.92
CA MET A 320 -12.39 -2.40 -6.28
C MET A 320 -11.74 -2.48 -4.89
N ILE A 321 -10.50 -2.02 -4.74
CA ILE A 321 -9.80 -2.01 -3.45
C ILE A 321 -10.49 -1.05 -2.45
N GLY A 322 -10.74 0.18 -2.88
CA GLY A 322 -11.32 1.23 -2.03
C GLY A 322 -12.81 1.07 -1.76
N GLY A 323 -13.55 0.49 -2.69
CA GLY A 323 -15.00 0.33 -2.62
C GLY A 323 -15.48 -1.04 -2.13
N VAL A 324 -14.64 -2.08 -2.20
CA VAL A 324 -15.01 -3.44 -1.78
C VAL A 324 -14.11 -3.94 -0.65
N ASP A 325 -12.80 -4.08 -0.88
CA ASP A 325 -11.91 -4.75 0.08
C ASP A 325 -11.79 -3.99 1.40
N ILE A 326 -11.56 -2.69 1.34
CA ILE A 326 -11.36 -1.86 2.55
C ILE A 326 -12.65 -1.73 3.38
N PRO A 327 -13.83 -1.44 2.80
CA PRO A 327 -15.09 -1.46 3.55
C PRO A 327 -15.37 -2.81 4.21
N LEU A 328 -15.07 -3.93 3.54
CA LEU A 328 -15.27 -5.26 4.12
C LEU A 328 -14.27 -5.55 5.26
N ALA A 329 -13.05 -5.04 5.16
CA ALA A 329 -12.10 -5.04 6.27
C ALA A 329 -12.65 -4.26 7.49
N VAL A 330 -13.25 -3.08 7.29
CA VAL A 330 -13.92 -2.31 8.36
C VAL A 330 -15.02 -3.12 9.03
N VAL A 331 -15.86 -3.80 8.24
CA VAL A 331 -16.90 -4.71 8.77
C VAL A 331 -16.26 -5.82 9.63
N GLY A 332 -15.14 -6.40 9.19
CA GLY A 332 -14.37 -7.38 9.96
C GLY A 332 -13.87 -6.84 11.30
N ILE A 333 -13.29 -5.64 11.33
CA ILE A 333 -12.81 -4.98 12.57
C ILE A 333 -13.96 -4.78 13.57
N VAL A 334 -15.09 -4.26 13.08
CA VAL A 334 -16.30 -4.03 13.88
C VAL A 334 -16.86 -5.35 14.40
N LEU A 335 -16.92 -6.39 13.56
CA LEU A 335 -17.35 -7.73 13.95
C LEU A 335 -16.45 -8.33 15.03
N GLY A 336 -15.12 -8.19 14.90
CA GLY A 336 -14.16 -8.60 15.93
C GLY A 336 -14.39 -7.88 17.27
N GLY A 337 -14.70 -6.59 17.24
CA GLY A 337 -15.08 -5.81 18.43
C GLY A 337 -16.43 -6.25 19.03
N ALA A 338 -17.43 -6.52 18.19
CA ALA A 338 -18.73 -6.99 18.60
C ALA A 338 -18.66 -8.37 19.26
N LEU A 339 -17.86 -9.30 18.71
CA LEU A 339 -17.59 -10.61 19.28
C LEU A 339 -16.92 -10.50 20.65
N MET A 340 -15.88 -9.67 20.78
CA MET A 340 -15.20 -9.40 22.05
C MET A 340 -16.16 -8.89 23.13
N ARG A 341 -17.11 -8.02 22.74
CA ARG A 341 -18.11 -7.45 23.66
C ARG A 341 -19.21 -8.44 24.03
N ARG A 342 -19.82 -9.11 23.05
CA ARG A 342 -20.98 -10.00 23.28
C ARG A 342 -20.59 -11.26 24.04
N LEU A 343 -19.44 -11.85 23.71
CA LEU A 343 -18.96 -13.08 24.33
C LEU A 343 -18.15 -12.83 25.61
N SER A 344 -17.94 -11.55 25.99
CA SER A 344 -17.15 -11.15 27.17
C SER A 344 -15.83 -11.92 27.28
N LEU A 345 -15.10 -12.03 26.17
CA LEU A 345 -13.93 -12.91 26.07
C LEU A 345 -12.81 -12.46 27.01
N SER A 346 -12.27 -13.42 27.77
CA SER A 346 -11.01 -13.29 28.50
C SER A 346 -9.82 -13.21 27.54
N VAL A 347 -8.61 -12.90 28.03
CA VAL A 347 -7.39 -12.85 27.20
C VAL A 347 -7.17 -14.17 26.45
N GLY A 348 -7.38 -15.32 27.11
CA GLY A 348 -7.29 -16.63 26.46
C GLY A 348 -8.41 -16.90 25.44
N GLY A 349 -9.62 -16.37 25.67
CA GLY A 349 -10.69 -16.41 24.67
C GLY A 349 -10.39 -15.59 23.41
N ALA A 350 -9.84 -14.38 23.60
CA ALA A 350 -9.41 -13.51 22.51
C ALA A 350 -8.27 -14.13 21.69
N GLY A 351 -7.30 -14.78 22.35
CA GLY A 351 -6.23 -15.51 21.68
C GLY A 351 -6.74 -16.64 20.79
N ARG A 352 -7.66 -17.48 21.29
CA ARG A 352 -8.31 -18.55 20.49
C ARG A 352 -9.07 -18.00 19.29
N LEU A 353 -9.78 -16.88 19.45
CA LEU A 353 -10.47 -16.21 18.34
C LEU A 353 -9.49 -15.74 17.27
N CYS A 354 -8.36 -15.14 17.66
CA CYS A 354 -7.32 -14.70 16.72
C CYS A 354 -6.72 -15.88 15.95
N CYS A 355 -6.35 -16.97 16.65
CA CYS A 355 -5.81 -18.16 15.99
C CYS A 355 -6.81 -18.78 15.01
N ALA A 356 -8.09 -18.89 15.40
CA ALA A 356 -9.14 -19.39 14.52
C ALA A 356 -9.32 -18.52 13.27
N ALA A 357 -9.34 -17.19 13.44
CA ALA A 357 -9.46 -16.24 12.33
C ALA A 357 -8.26 -16.32 11.37
N ILE A 358 -7.03 -16.43 11.88
CA ILE A 358 -5.82 -16.55 11.05
C ILE A 358 -5.82 -17.88 10.28
N LEU A 359 -6.16 -19.00 10.93
CA LEU A 359 -6.27 -20.30 10.24
C LEU A 359 -7.31 -20.23 9.12
N LEU A 360 -8.50 -19.68 9.41
CA LEU A 360 -9.55 -19.51 8.41
C LEU A 360 -9.11 -18.57 7.27
N CYS A 361 -8.37 -17.51 7.58
CA CYS A 361 -7.78 -16.60 6.59
C CYS A 361 -6.85 -17.36 5.64
N MET A 362 -5.97 -18.22 6.16
CA MET A 362 -5.05 -19.04 5.35
C MET A 362 -5.81 -19.97 4.40
N PHE A 363 -6.87 -20.64 4.89
CA PHE A 363 -7.73 -21.48 4.05
C PHE A 363 -8.45 -20.66 2.97
N SER A 364 -8.95 -19.47 3.30
CA SER A 364 -9.64 -18.60 2.34
C SER A 364 -8.71 -18.00 1.29
N ALA A 365 -7.43 -17.81 1.62
CA ALA A 365 -6.44 -17.22 0.72
C ALA A 365 -5.88 -18.25 -0.29
N LEU A 366 -5.89 -19.55 0.03
CA LEU A 366 -5.32 -20.60 -0.81
C LEU A 366 -5.87 -20.61 -2.25
N PRO A 367 -7.18 -20.49 -2.51
CA PRO A 367 -7.70 -20.51 -3.87
C PRO A 367 -7.32 -19.26 -4.68
N LEU A 368 -6.94 -18.15 -4.04
CA LEU A 368 -6.45 -16.95 -4.73
C LEU A 368 -5.16 -17.24 -5.53
N LEU A 369 -4.38 -18.25 -5.15
CA LEU A 369 -3.19 -18.69 -5.90
C LEU A 369 -3.52 -19.26 -7.28
N LEU A 370 -4.73 -19.80 -7.44
CA LEU A 370 -5.18 -20.49 -8.65
C LEU A 370 -5.94 -19.55 -9.59
N LEU A 371 -6.44 -18.41 -9.07
CA LEU A 371 -7.25 -17.46 -9.82
C LEU A 371 -6.35 -16.42 -10.52
N GLY A 372 -6.08 -16.63 -11.81
CA GLY A 372 -5.46 -15.64 -12.68
C GLY A 372 -5.35 -16.12 -14.12
N CYS A 373 -5.04 -15.19 -15.02
CA CYS A 373 -4.74 -15.48 -16.42
C CYS A 373 -3.37 -16.16 -16.59
N PRO A 374 -3.24 -17.08 -17.57
CA PRO A 374 -1.94 -17.58 -18.01
C PRO A 374 -1.13 -16.46 -18.68
N THR A 375 0.18 -16.66 -18.78
CA THR A 375 1.06 -15.72 -19.47
C THR A 375 0.69 -15.62 -20.96
N GLN A 376 0.39 -14.40 -21.43
CA GLN A 376 -0.02 -14.14 -22.80
C GLN A 376 1.13 -14.38 -23.79
N ALA A 377 0.81 -14.89 -24.97
CA ALA A 377 1.77 -15.06 -26.05
C ALA A 377 2.13 -13.69 -26.66
N VAL A 378 3.42 -13.35 -26.61
CA VAL A 378 3.97 -12.12 -27.17
C VAL A 378 5.08 -12.50 -28.15
N ALA A 379 4.92 -12.09 -29.40
CA ALA A 379 5.84 -12.42 -30.48
C ALA A 379 7.28 -11.98 -30.14
N GLY A 380 8.24 -12.91 -30.27
CA GLY A 380 9.66 -12.67 -29.96
C GLY A 380 10.00 -12.54 -28.47
N VAL A 381 9.02 -12.63 -27.56
CA VAL A 381 9.23 -12.47 -26.11
C VAL A 381 8.84 -13.75 -25.37
N PHE A 382 7.61 -14.24 -25.52
CA PHE A 382 7.10 -15.39 -24.78
C PHE A 382 6.03 -16.18 -25.56
N PRO A 383 6.10 -17.53 -25.61
CA PRO A 383 7.20 -18.37 -25.15
C PRO A 383 8.48 -18.07 -25.94
N HIS A 384 9.64 -18.26 -25.32
CA HIS A 384 10.93 -17.97 -25.95
C HIS A 384 11.20 -19.02 -27.04
N ARG A 385 10.66 -18.77 -28.23
CA ARG A 385 10.92 -19.56 -29.44
C ARG A 385 12.03 -18.84 -30.22
N PRO A 386 13.12 -19.55 -30.59
CA PRO A 386 14.28 -18.95 -31.24
C PRO A 386 14.05 -18.56 -32.71
N ASP A 387 12.83 -18.61 -33.24
CA ASP A 387 12.57 -18.24 -34.63
C ASP A 387 12.63 -16.71 -34.79
N PRO A 388 13.61 -16.17 -35.53
CA PRO A 388 13.51 -14.81 -36.01
C PRO A 388 12.28 -14.77 -36.92
N GLN A 389 11.26 -13.99 -36.58
CA GLN A 389 10.12 -13.80 -37.46
C GLN A 389 10.62 -13.21 -38.78
N PRO A 390 10.74 -14.00 -39.88
CA PRO A 390 11.38 -13.53 -41.11
C PRO A 390 10.57 -12.40 -41.75
N CYS A 391 9.27 -12.37 -41.43
CA CYS A 391 8.28 -11.43 -41.93
C CYS A 391 8.52 -9.97 -41.52
N SER A 392 9.17 -9.70 -40.37
CA SER A 392 9.49 -8.34 -39.91
C SER A 392 10.97 -7.99 -40.02
N ALA A 393 11.82 -8.93 -40.45
CA ALA A 393 13.26 -8.70 -40.61
C ALA A 393 13.58 -7.55 -41.57
N ALA A 394 12.74 -7.34 -42.60
CA ALA A 394 12.90 -6.25 -43.57
C ALA A 394 12.52 -4.86 -43.03
N CYS A 395 11.85 -4.78 -41.87
CA CYS A 395 11.24 -3.55 -41.35
C CYS A 395 12.20 -2.70 -40.50
N HIS A 396 13.39 -3.19 -40.12
CA HIS A 396 14.37 -2.51 -39.26
C HIS A 396 13.75 -1.80 -38.04
N CYS A 397 12.84 -2.49 -37.33
CA CYS A 397 12.07 -1.88 -36.24
C CYS A 397 12.96 -1.48 -35.05
N PRO A 398 12.82 -0.25 -34.51
CA PRO A 398 13.53 0.15 -33.30
C PRO A 398 13.13 -0.71 -32.10
N ALA A 399 14.11 -1.30 -31.41
CA ALA A 399 13.89 -2.12 -30.22
C ALA A 399 13.26 -1.36 -29.02
N LYS A 400 13.08 -0.04 -29.13
CA LYS A 400 12.52 0.83 -28.08
C LYS A 400 11.05 1.19 -28.34
N ASP A 401 10.52 0.90 -29.53
CA ASP A 401 9.15 1.26 -29.86
C ASP A 401 8.16 0.32 -29.16
N PHE A 402 7.22 0.93 -28.45
CA PHE A 402 6.21 0.22 -27.68
C PHE A 402 4.84 0.85 -27.96
N ASN A 403 4.06 0.19 -28.81
CA ASN A 403 2.67 0.50 -29.15
C ASN A 403 1.96 -0.85 -29.42
N PRO A 404 1.56 -1.58 -28.37
CA PRO A 404 1.13 -2.97 -28.52
C PRO A 404 -0.07 -3.10 -29.46
N VAL A 405 -0.05 -4.13 -30.31
CA VAL A 405 -1.15 -4.50 -31.21
C VAL A 405 -1.47 -5.98 -31.05
N CYS A 406 -2.75 -6.31 -31.15
CA CYS A 406 -3.22 -7.69 -31.11
C CYS A 406 -3.47 -8.23 -32.52
N GLY A 407 -2.78 -9.31 -32.90
CA GLY A 407 -3.04 -10.02 -34.15
C GLY A 407 -4.36 -10.80 -34.12
N SER A 408 -4.94 -11.05 -35.29
CA SER A 408 -6.15 -11.88 -35.42
C SER A 408 -5.96 -13.35 -35.04
N ASP A 409 -4.71 -13.77 -34.85
CA ASP A 409 -4.28 -15.06 -34.30
C ASP A 409 -4.22 -15.09 -32.76
N GLY A 410 -4.50 -13.97 -32.09
CA GLY A 410 -4.43 -13.83 -30.63
C GLY A 410 -3.01 -13.67 -30.08
N VAL A 411 -2.02 -13.41 -30.94
CA VAL A 411 -0.64 -13.11 -30.54
C VAL A 411 -0.44 -11.60 -30.47
N GLU A 412 0.15 -11.13 -29.36
CA GLU A 412 0.46 -9.71 -29.20
C GLU A 412 1.85 -9.37 -29.74
N PHE A 413 1.95 -8.22 -30.39
CA PHE A 413 3.19 -7.68 -30.94
C PHE A 413 3.50 -6.35 -30.25
N GLN A 414 4.80 -6.09 -30.03
CA GLN A 414 5.27 -4.90 -29.30
C GLN A 414 4.92 -3.57 -29.99
N SER A 415 4.79 -3.59 -31.32
CA SER A 415 4.47 -2.42 -32.16
C SER A 415 3.88 -2.87 -33.50
N PRO A 416 3.21 -1.99 -34.27
CA PRO A 416 2.81 -2.27 -35.64
C PRO A 416 4.00 -2.67 -36.56
N CYS A 417 5.16 -2.02 -36.42
CA CYS A 417 6.37 -2.38 -37.17
C CYS A 417 6.80 -3.84 -36.90
N HIS A 418 6.88 -4.24 -35.63
CA HIS A 418 7.25 -5.61 -35.24
C HIS A 418 6.26 -6.67 -35.75
N ALA A 419 4.99 -6.30 -35.94
CA ALA A 419 3.99 -7.15 -36.60
C ALA A 419 4.09 -7.14 -38.16
N GLY A 420 4.97 -6.33 -38.73
CA GLY A 420 5.10 -6.17 -40.18
C GLY A 420 3.89 -5.47 -40.81
N CYS A 421 3.25 -4.56 -40.08
CA CYS A 421 2.08 -3.82 -40.55
C CYS A 421 2.45 -2.81 -41.63
N VAL A 422 1.74 -2.82 -42.76
CA VAL A 422 2.06 -1.96 -43.92
C VAL A 422 1.05 -0.84 -44.15
N THR A 423 -0.22 -1.08 -43.81
CA THR A 423 -1.31 -0.14 -44.05
C THR A 423 -2.30 -0.18 -42.90
N MET A 424 -2.92 0.97 -42.64
CA MET A 424 -4.03 1.11 -41.70
C MET A 424 -5.34 1.28 -42.47
N GLU A 425 -6.34 0.48 -42.14
CA GLU A 425 -7.69 0.60 -42.66
C GLU A 425 -8.48 1.60 -41.81
N THR A 426 -8.74 2.78 -42.36
CA THR A 426 -9.35 3.93 -41.67
C THR A 426 -10.78 3.69 -41.17
N ASP A 427 -11.55 2.82 -41.82
CA ASP A 427 -12.96 2.59 -41.45
C ASP A 427 -13.12 1.71 -40.20
N ASN A 428 -12.15 0.83 -39.91
CA ASN A 428 -12.23 -0.14 -38.80
C ASN A 428 -11.08 -0.04 -37.80
N ASN A 429 -10.14 0.90 -38.00
CA ASN A 429 -8.95 1.09 -37.17
C ASN A 429 -8.11 -0.20 -37.02
N LYS A 430 -7.95 -0.94 -38.12
CA LYS A 430 -7.20 -2.20 -38.19
C LYS A 430 -5.94 -2.02 -39.03
N PHE A 431 -4.86 -2.69 -38.65
CA PHE A 431 -3.63 -2.72 -39.42
C PHE A 431 -3.55 -4.02 -40.22
N TYR A 432 -3.15 -3.97 -41.48
CA TYR A 432 -2.82 -5.16 -42.26
C TYR A 432 -1.34 -5.51 -42.06
N CYS A 433 -1.06 -6.71 -41.54
CA CYS A 433 0.24 -7.07 -41.00
C CYS A 433 0.69 -8.44 -41.47
N ARG A 434 1.95 -8.54 -41.90
CA ARG A 434 2.50 -9.77 -42.51
C ARG A 434 2.85 -10.86 -41.49
N CYS A 435 3.20 -10.49 -40.26
CA CYS A 435 3.66 -11.44 -39.25
C CYS A 435 2.55 -12.18 -38.50
N VAL A 436 1.30 -11.80 -38.72
CA VAL A 436 0.14 -12.52 -38.16
C VAL A 436 0.06 -13.91 -38.80
N TRP A 437 -0.33 -14.92 -38.02
CA TRP A 437 -0.34 -16.33 -38.43
C TRP A 437 1.05 -16.86 -38.85
N GLY A 438 2.11 -16.40 -38.18
CA GLY A 438 3.48 -16.87 -38.43
C GLY A 438 4.00 -16.55 -39.84
N GLY A 439 3.50 -15.48 -40.47
CA GLY A 439 3.86 -15.09 -41.83
C GLY A 439 2.76 -15.30 -42.87
N GLY A 440 1.59 -15.82 -42.47
CA GLY A 440 0.43 -16.00 -43.35
C GLY A 440 -0.30 -14.70 -43.72
N GLY A 441 -0.01 -13.61 -43.01
CA GLY A 441 -0.69 -12.33 -43.18
C GLY A 441 -2.05 -12.29 -42.49
N GLY A 442 -2.41 -11.14 -41.95
CA GLY A 442 -3.67 -10.95 -41.24
C GLY A 442 -3.88 -9.51 -40.81
N PHE A 443 -4.86 -9.33 -39.92
CA PHE A 443 -5.18 -8.01 -39.36
C PHE A 443 -4.73 -7.96 -37.91
N ALA A 444 -4.31 -6.78 -37.45
CA ALA A 444 -4.07 -6.48 -36.05
C ALA A 444 -4.89 -5.27 -35.60
N THR A 445 -5.35 -5.29 -34.36
CA THR A 445 -6.06 -4.17 -33.72
C THR A 445 -5.14 -3.45 -32.72
N PRO A 446 -5.24 -2.12 -32.57
CA PRO A 446 -4.53 -1.38 -31.53
C PRO A 446 -4.88 -1.89 -30.13
N GLY A 447 -3.88 -1.94 -29.24
CA GLY A 447 -4.03 -2.40 -27.86
C GLY A 447 -3.58 -3.85 -27.65
N THR A 448 -3.72 -4.30 -26.41
CA THR A 448 -3.37 -5.66 -26.00
C THR A 448 -4.41 -6.68 -26.50
N CYS A 449 -4.04 -7.96 -26.63
CA CYS A 449 -5.05 -9.00 -26.93
C CYS A 449 -6.01 -9.28 -25.77
N GLY A 450 -5.69 -8.75 -24.59
CA GLY A 450 -6.41 -8.95 -23.35
C GLY A 450 -6.30 -10.36 -22.78
N GLY A 451 -6.43 -10.43 -21.45
CA GLY A 451 -6.53 -11.70 -20.76
C GLY A 451 -7.94 -12.27 -20.92
N GLY A 452 -8.11 -13.34 -21.71
CA GLY A 452 -9.39 -14.05 -21.88
C GLY A 452 -10.02 -14.60 -20.58
N CYS A 453 -9.43 -14.32 -19.42
CA CYS A 453 -9.91 -14.74 -18.10
C CYS A 453 -10.49 -13.57 -17.26
N SER A 454 -11.02 -12.54 -17.91
CA SER A 454 -11.74 -11.45 -17.23
C SER A 454 -12.90 -11.91 -16.35
N HIS A 455 -13.48 -13.09 -16.63
CA HIS A 455 -14.51 -13.75 -15.81
C HIS A 455 -13.98 -14.22 -14.44
N LEU A 456 -12.67 -14.46 -14.29
CA LEU A 456 -12.04 -14.84 -13.01
C LEU A 456 -11.84 -13.66 -12.06
N LEU A 457 -12.03 -12.43 -12.53
CA LEU A 457 -11.91 -11.23 -11.71
C LEU A 457 -12.96 -11.19 -10.60
N LEU A 458 -14.23 -11.48 -10.93
CA LEU A 458 -15.32 -11.48 -9.94
C LEU A 458 -15.06 -12.48 -8.79
N PRO A 459 -14.78 -13.78 -9.04
CA PRO A 459 -14.49 -14.71 -7.95
C PRO A 459 -13.20 -14.34 -7.20
N PHE A 460 -12.19 -13.79 -7.86
CA PHE A 460 -11.00 -13.27 -7.19
C PHE A 460 -11.35 -12.14 -6.21
N MET A 461 -12.19 -11.19 -6.62
CA MET A 461 -12.60 -10.05 -5.78
C MET A 461 -13.48 -10.51 -4.61
N VAL A 462 -14.37 -11.48 -4.81
CA VAL A 462 -15.19 -12.04 -3.72
C VAL A 462 -14.32 -12.77 -2.70
N LEU A 463 -13.38 -13.61 -3.14
CA LEU A 463 -12.49 -14.31 -2.22
C LEU A 463 -11.53 -13.37 -1.50
N SER A 464 -10.92 -12.42 -2.21
CA SER A 464 -9.98 -11.47 -1.60
C SER A 464 -10.68 -10.59 -0.57
N ALA A 465 -11.88 -10.10 -0.86
CA ALA A 465 -12.68 -9.36 0.11
C ALA A 465 -13.05 -10.22 1.33
N LEU A 466 -13.46 -11.49 1.13
CA LEU A 466 -13.76 -12.42 2.23
C LEU A 466 -12.52 -12.68 3.10
N THR A 467 -11.36 -12.91 2.48
CA THR A 467 -10.07 -13.06 3.18
C THR A 467 -9.75 -11.80 3.99
N CYS A 468 -9.93 -10.60 3.42
CA CYS A 468 -9.74 -9.34 4.14
C CYS A 468 -10.69 -9.21 5.35
N LEU A 469 -11.98 -9.54 5.21
CA LEU A 469 -12.94 -9.52 6.31
C LEU A 469 -12.49 -10.45 7.44
N ILE A 470 -12.15 -11.70 7.12
CA ILE A 470 -11.75 -12.71 8.12
C ILE A 470 -10.46 -12.29 8.83
N ALA A 471 -9.47 -11.81 8.07
CA ALA A 471 -8.20 -11.30 8.62
C ALA A 471 -8.44 -10.16 9.61
N SER A 472 -9.30 -9.19 9.24
CA SER A 472 -9.61 -8.01 10.04
C SER A 472 -10.38 -8.29 11.33
N VAL A 473 -11.09 -9.43 11.45
CA VAL A 473 -11.74 -9.86 12.70
C VAL A 473 -10.72 -10.00 13.84
N SER A 474 -9.47 -10.38 13.54
CA SER A 474 -8.41 -10.58 14.53
C SER A 474 -7.80 -9.27 15.08
N GLN A 475 -8.02 -8.13 14.39
CA GLN A 475 -7.36 -6.87 14.69
C GLN A 475 -7.80 -6.28 16.06
N THR A 476 -9.11 -6.13 16.27
CA THR A 476 -9.66 -5.60 17.53
C THR A 476 -9.34 -6.48 18.74
N PRO A 477 -9.54 -7.82 18.70
CA PRO A 477 -9.15 -8.71 19.80
C PRO A 477 -7.65 -8.61 20.14
N SER A 478 -6.77 -8.54 19.12
CA SER A 478 -5.32 -8.45 19.32
C SER A 478 -4.93 -7.15 20.02
N TYR A 479 -5.48 -6.01 19.58
CA TYR A 479 -5.23 -4.72 20.23
C TYR A 479 -5.74 -4.72 21.69
N MET A 480 -6.91 -5.30 21.94
CA MET A 480 -7.48 -5.41 23.29
C MET A 480 -6.68 -6.33 24.21
N MET A 481 -6.01 -7.37 23.69
CA MET A 481 -5.11 -8.20 24.49
C MET A 481 -3.94 -7.37 25.03
N ILE A 482 -3.33 -6.54 24.19
CA ILE A 482 -2.21 -5.65 24.58
C ILE A 482 -2.64 -4.69 25.69
N LEU A 483 -3.79 -4.01 25.52
CA LEU A 483 -4.29 -3.07 26.53
C LEU A 483 -4.67 -3.73 27.87
N ARG A 484 -4.95 -5.04 27.87
CA ARG A 484 -5.31 -5.80 29.09
C ARG A 484 -4.11 -6.44 29.78
N THR A 485 -2.98 -6.62 29.10
CA THR A 485 -1.75 -7.24 29.63
C THR A 485 -0.71 -6.22 30.10
N VAL A 486 -0.88 -4.94 29.75
CA VAL A 486 0.04 -3.85 30.09
C VAL A 486 -0.57 -2.98 31.21
N PRO A 487 0.18 -2.63 32.27
CA PRO A 487 -0.26 -1.70 33.30
C PRO A 487 -0.60 -0.32 32.73
N PRO A 488 -1.47 0.45 33.40
CA PRO A 488 -1.96 1.72 32.86
C PRO A 488 -0.85 2.75 32.62
N GLU A 489 0.21 2.79 33.44
CA GLU A 489 1.37 3.66 33.23
C GLU A 489 2.14 3.39 31.93
N ASP A 490 2.18 2.14 31.46
CA ASP A 490 3.05 1.71 30.35
C ASP A 490 2.31 1.59 29.00
N LYS A 491 1.00 1.83 28.96
CA LYS A 491 0.18 1.63 27.74
C LYS A 491 0.67 2.43 26.54
N SER A 492 0.96 3.73 26.74
CA SER A 492 1.41 4.62 25.67
C SER A 492 2.76 4.20 25.12
N PHE A 493 3.66 3.74 26.00
CA PHE A 493 4.95 3.17 25.64
C PHE A 493 4.79 1.85 24.87
N ALA A 494 3.97 0.92 25.38
CA ALA A 494 3.72 -0.37 24.73
C ALA A 494 3.09 -0.22 23.34
N VAL A 495 2.13 0.70 23.19
CA VAL A 495 1.53 1.04 21.88
C VAL A 495 2.59 1.68 20.96
N GLY A 496 3.43 2.57 21.47
CA GLY A 496 4.57 3.13 20.71
C GLY A 496 5.54 2.06 20.21
N VAL A 497 5.91 1.10 21.06
CA VAL A 497 6.76 -0.04 20.72
C VAL A 497 6.09 -0.95 19.69
N GLN A 498 4.79 -1.25 19.83
CA GLN A 498 4.03 -2.03 18.87
C GLN A 498 4.08 -1.39 17.46
N TYR A 499 3.77 -0.09 17.35
CA TYR A 499 3.80 0.61 16.06
C TYR A 499 5.23 0.69 15.50
N MET A 500 6.23 0.91 16.34
CA MET A 500 7.63 0.85 15.91
C MET A 500 7.96 -0.51 15.30
N LEU A 501 7.56 -1.61 15.94
CA LEU A 501 7.78 -2.96 15.42
C LEU A 501 7.03 -3.21 14.12
N PHE A 502 5.78 -2.72 13.98
CA PHE A 502 5.06 -2.78 12.70
C PHE A 502 5.82 -2.06 11.58
N ARG A 503 6.40 -0.90 11.89
CA ARG A 503 7.14 -0.12 10.91
C ARG A 503 8.42 -0.81 10.47
N VAL A 504 9.24 -1.22 11.42
CA VAL A 504 10.56 -1.82 11.14
C VAL A 504 10.45 -3.20 10.52
N LEU A 505 9.52 -4.04 11.01
CA LEU A 505 9.45 -5.45 10.61
C LEU A 505 8.43 -5.73 9.49
N ALA A 506 7.44 -4.86 9.29
CA ALA A 506 6.40 -5.05 8.28
C ALA A 506 6.39 -3.93 7.23
N PHE A 507 5.99 -2.71 7.62
CA PHE A 507 5.71 -1.65 6.63
C PHE A 507 6.95 -1.16 5.87
N MET A 508 8.15 -1.24 6.45
CA MET A 508 9.40 -0.87 5.79
C MET A 508 9.91 -1.96 4.82
N PRO A 509 10.11 -3.23 5.22
CA PRO A 509 10.67 -4.24 4.32
C PRO A 509 9.66 -4.78 3.28
N CYS A 510 8.38 -4.93 3.63
CA CYS A 510 7.43 -5.66 2.80
C CYS A 510 7.16 -5.03 1.43
N PRO A 511 6.92 -3.70 1.29
CA PRO A 511 6.80 -3.08 -0.03
C PRO A 511 8.02 -3.30 -0.93
N VAL A 512 9.24 -3.23 -0.37
CA VAL A 512 10.47 -3.46 -1.13
C VAL A 512 10.58 -4.93 -1.59
N LEU A 513 10.27 -5.88 -0.70
CA LEU A 513 10.31 -7.31 -1.01
C LEU A 513 9.26 -7.68 -2.07
N TYR A 514 8.02 -7.20 -1.95
CA TYR A 514 6.98 -7.42 -2.95
C TYR A 514 7.33 -6.77 -4.29
N GLY A 515 7.90 -5.56 -4.27
CA GLY A 515 8.40 -4.91 -5.48
C GLY A 515 9.50 -5.72 -6.16
N SER A 516 10.47 -6.25 -5.40
CA SER A 516 11.52 -7.14 -5.93
C SER A 516 10.95 -8.44 -6.48
N ALA A 517 9.95 -9.03 -5.79
CA ALA A 517 9.27 -10.24 -6.24
C ALA A 517 8.54 -10.00 -7.57
N ILE A 518 7.89 -8.86 -7.75
CA ILE A 518 7.26 -8.45 -9.01
C ILE A 518 8.31 -8.26 -10.10
N ASP A 519 9.39 -7.53 -9.83
CA ASP A 519 10.44 -7.27 -10.81
C ASP A 519 11.11 -8.56 -11.29
N SER A 520 11.19 -9.58 -10.43
CA SER A 520 11.76 -10.88 -10.77
C SER A 520 10.93 -11.70 -11.77
N SER A 521 9.64 -11.39 -11.98
CA SER A 521 8.81 -12.04 -13.00
C SER A 521 8.77 -11.27 -14.33
N CYS A 522 9.52 -10.17 -14.44
CA CYS A 522 9.58 -9.39 -15.67
C CYS A 522 10.27 -10.18 -16.81
N ILE A 523 9.61 -10.26 -17.96
CA ILE A 523 10.12 -10.93 -19.17
C ILE A 523 10.64 -9.94 -20.22
N LEU A 524 10.09 -8.72 -20.25
CA LEU A 524 10.60 -7.64 -21.11
C LEU A 524 10.67 -6.33 -20.34
N TRP A 525 11.88 -5.79 -20.24
CA TRP A 525 12.12 -4.49 -19.61
C TRP A 525 12.11 -3.38 -20.64
N GLY A 526 11.49 -2.24 -20.29
CA GLY A 526 11.66 -1.04 -21.08
C GLY A 526 13.09 -0.50 -20.98
N SER A 527 13.52 0.25 -22.00
CA SER A 527 14.84 0.87 -22.04
C SER A 527 14.74 2.28 -22.60
N LYS A 528 15.14 3.28 -21.80
CA LYS A 528 15.29 4.67 -22.25
C LYS A 528 16.75 5.07 -22.06
N CYS A 529 17.41 5.49 -23.13
CA CYS A 529 18.83 5.86 -23.14
C CYS A 529 19.79 4.82 -22.54
N GLY A 530 19.58 3.53 -22.85
CA GLY A 530 20.44 2.44 -22.36
C GLY A 530 20.25 2.11 -20.87
N LYS A 531 19.33 2.80 -20.18
CA LYS A 531 18.93 2.47 -18.82
C LYS A 531 17.62 1.69 -18.82
N LYS A 532 17.59 0.66 -17.99
CA LYS A 532 16.41 -0.15 -17.68
C LYS A 532 15.33 0.69 -16.99
N THR A 533 14.11 0.67 -17.53
CA THR A 533 12.94 1.39 -17.01
C THR A 533 11.93 0.42 -16.37
N SER A 534 10.65 0.82 -16.24
CA SER A 534 9.58 -0.08 -15.81
C SER A 534 9.46 -1.29 -16.75
N CYS A 535 9.04 -2.41 -16.19
CA CYS A 535 8.78 -3.62 -16.96
C CYS A 535 7.55 -3.43 -17.88
N LEU A 536 7.67 -3.91 -19.12
CA LEU A 536 6.61 -3.83 -20.13
C LEU A 536 5.74 -5.10 -20.09
N TYR A 537 6.37 -6.28 -20.01
CA TYR A 537 5.70 -7.57 -19.94
C TYR A 537 6.17 -8.41 -18.75
N TYR A 538 5.23 -9.05 -18.08
CA TYR A 538 5.46 -9.94 -16.95
C TYR A 538 5.06 -11.38 -17.32
N ASN A 539 5.79 -12.36 -16.79
CA ASN A 539 5.33 -13.73 -16.72
C ASN A 539 4.21 -13.82 -15.66
N MET A 540 2.97 -13.99 -16.10
CA MET A 540 1.80 -13.91 -15.23
C MET A 540 1.71 -15.08 -14.25
N ASP A 541 2.22 -16.26 -14.63
CA ASP A 541 2.21 -17.42 -13.75
C ASP A 541 3.19 -17.26 -12.59
N GLN A 542 4.41 -16.79 -12.86
CA GLN A 542 5.38 -16.44 -11.82
C GLN A 542 4.94 -15.21 -11.03
N PHE A 543 4.31 -14.22 -11.68
CA PHE A 543 3.81 -13.02 -11.02
C PHE A 543 2.73 -13.37 -9.97
N ARG A 544 1.73 -14.19 -10.35
CA ARG A 544 0.71 -14.71 -9.43
C ARG A 544 1.31 -15.51 -8.29
N GLN A 545 2.16 -16.48 -8.61
CA GLN A 545 2.77 -17.32 -7.58
C GLN A 545 3.62 -16.48 -6.63
N ARG A 546 4.55 -15.64 -7.09
CA ARG A 546 5.46 -14.90 -6.20
C ARG A 546 4.75 -13.83 -5.37
N TRP A 547 3.75 -13.15 -5.94
CA TRP A 547 2.98 -12.13 -5.24
C TRP A 547 2.08 -12.73 -4.14
N VAL A 548 1.49 -13.91 -4.37
CA VAL A 548 0.62 -14.62 -3.40
C VAL A 548 1.37 -15.72 -2.61
N THR A 549 2.64 -16.02 -2.86
CA THR A 549 3.42 -16.97 -2.01
C THR A 549 4.29 -16.24 -1.00
N HIS A 550 4.73 -15.00 -1.28
CA HIS A 550 5.36 -14.14 -0.27
C HIS A 550 4.42 -13.78 0.89
N THR A 551 3.10 -13.89 0.68
CA THR A 551 2.07 -13.83 1.74
C THR A 551 2.11 -15.06 2.67
N HIS A 552 2.66 -16.19 2.21
CA HIS A 552 2.64 -17.50 2.87
C HIS A 552 4.00 -17.89 3.46
N THR A 553 5.12 -17.48 2.86
CA THR A 553 6.47 -17.75 3.40
C THR A 553 6.72 -17.00 4.71
N HIS A 554 6.23 -15.77 4.90
CA HIS A 554 6.32 -15.11 6.20
C HIS A 554 5.51 -15.81 7.31
N THR A 555 4.48 -16.57 6.94
CA THR A 555 3.72 -17.41 7.87
C THR A 555 4.43 -18.74 8.14
N HIS A 556 5.10 -19.35 7.16
CA HIS A 556 5.75 -20.67 7.28
C HIS A 556 7.17 -20.65 7.85
N THR A 557 7.96 -19.60 7.61
CA THR A 557 9.36 -19.56 8.09
C THR A 557 9.45 -19.39 9.61
N HIS A 558 8.39 -18.87 10.27
CA HIS A 558 8.32 -18.81 11.74
C HIS A 558 7.60 -20.00 12.39
N THR A 559 6.77 -20.77 11.67
CA THR A 559 6.18 -22.01 12.24
C THR A 559 7.24 -23.09 12.41
N HIS A 560 8.18 -23.24 11.45
CA HIS A 560 9.19 -24.29 11.50
C HIS A 560 10.34 -24.02 12.50
N THR A 561 10.55 -22.77 12.91
CA THR A 561 11.49 -22.43 14.00
C THR A 561 10.86 -22.63 15.37
N HIS A 562 9.54 -22.49 15.51
CA HIS A 562 8.87 -22.63 16.81
C HIS A 562 8.46 -24.07 17.17
N THR A 563 8.27 -24.98 16.21
CA THR A 563 8.03 -26.40 16.52
C THR A 563 9.26 -27.14 17.06
N HIS A 564 10.48 -26.71 16.73
CA HIS A 564 11.70 -27.34 17.25
C HIS A 564 12.15 -26.83 18.63
N THR A 565 11.71 -25.64 19.07
CA THR A 565 12.01 -25.13 20.41
C THR A 565 11.02 -25.55 21.49
N HIS A 566 9.83 -26.05 21.13
CA HIS A 566 8.81 -26.48 22.10
C HIS A 566 8.90 -27.96 22.50
N THR A 567 9.69 -28.79 21.81
CA THR A 567 9.87 -30.20 22.15
C THR A 567 10.99 -30.47 23.17
N HIS A 568 11.88 -29.51 23.45
CA HIS A 568 12.99 -29.69 24.40
C HIS A 568 12.82 -29.01 25.77
N THR A 569 11.80 -28.17 25.99
CA THR A 569 11.54 -27.52 27.30
C THR A 569 10.39 -28.14 28.10
N CYS A 570 9.71 -29.16 27.58
CA CYS A 570 8.54 -29.77 28.23
C CYS A 570 8.80 -31.12 28.93
N LEU A 571 10.06 -31.46 29.23
CA LEU A 571 10.44 -32.75 29.87
C LEU A 571 11.16 -32.64 31.22
N CYS A 572 11.39 -31.44 31.78
CA CYS A 572 12.04 -31.26 33.07
C CYS A 572 11.17 -30.55 34.12
N CYS A 573 9.92 -30.98 34.31
CA CYS A 573 9.11 -30.58 35.49
C CYS A 573 8.04 -31.63 35.83
N ARG A 574 8.47 -32.85 36.19
CA ARG A 574 7.65 -33.75 37.02
C ARG A 574 8.56 -34.54 37.96
N GLY A 575 8.45 -34.24 39.25
CA GLY A 575 8.88 -35.11 40.35
C GLY A 575 10.11 -34.65 41.14
N CYS A 576 9.88 -33.93 42.24
CA CYS A 576 10.45 -34.21 43.57
C CYS A 576 10.00 -33.14 44.60
N PRO A 577 9.60 -33.53 45.82
CA PRO A 577 9.33 -32.60 46.92
C PRO A 577 10.64 -32.29 47.66
N ALA A 578 10.85 -31.05 48.09
CA ALA A 578 11.95 -30.71 48.98
C ALA A 578 11.49 -29.71 50.06
N GLN A 579 11.51 -30.20 51.29
CA GLN A 579 11.36 -29.46 52.54
C GLN A 579 12.42 -28.37 52.68
N PHE A 580 12.02 -27.22 53.22
CA PHE A 580 12.91 -26.21 53.82
C PHE A 580 13.06 -26.48 55.33
N PRO A 581 14.26 -26.40 55.92
CA PRO A 581 14.42 -26.11 57.33
C PRO A 581 14.69 -24.62 57.56
N ALA A 582 14.06 -24.07 58.58
CA ALA A 582 14.26 -22.74 59.12
C ALA A 582 15.54 -22.68 59.97
N ALA A 583 16.22 -21.53 59.96
CA ALA A 583 17.30 -21.21 60.88
C ALA A 583 16.86 -20.03 61.77
N GLU A 584 16.72 -20.31 63.07
CA GLU A 584 16.56 -19.34 64.16
C GLU A 584 17.92 -18.74 64.53
N GLY A 585 17.94 -17.46 64.90
CA GLY A 585 19.06 -16.80 65.59
C GLY A 585 18.80 -16.74 67.10
N PRO A 586 19.85 -16.71 67.95
CA PRO A 586 19.69 -16.84 69.39
C PRO A 586 19.57 -15.48 70.12
N GLU A 587 18.72 -15.44 71.14
CA GLU A 587 18.81 -14.50 72.27
C GLU A 587 19.22 -15.28 73.53
N ASN A 588 20.04 -14.65 74.36
CA ASN A 588 20.44 -15.06 75.70
C ASN A 588 20.73 -13.78 76.50
N PRO A 589 20.63 -13.77 77.84
CA PRO A 589 19.75 -14.53 78.74
C PRO A 589 18.58 -13.70 79.30
#